data_AF-A0A9C9GI49-F1
#
_entry.id   AF-A0A9C9GI49-F1
#
_cell.length_a   1.000
_cell.length_b   1.000
_cell.length_c   1.000
_cell.angle_alpha   90.00
_cell.angle_beta   90.00
_cell.angle_gamma   90.00
#
_symmetry.space_group_name_H-M   'P 1'
#
loop_
_entity.id
_entity.type
_entity.pdbx_description
1 polymer ?
#
loop_
_entity_poly.entity_id
_entity_poly.type
_entity_poly.pdbx_seq_one_letter_code
_entity_poly.pdbx_strand_id
1 'polypeptide(L)'
;MILKLRFLDAICAGELGTEDEYGVVVALKDFKRYFSDVKTDYINSFLPAAVIETGQYSSTHTQYLFRIKKGIYRVHPDAIEQHRAEMYVRDNHYTDYKIEERYMPYQYSAAA
;
A
#
# COMPACT_ATOMS: atom_id res chain seq x y z
N MET A 1 -6.41 -0.29 12.18
CA MET A 1 -5.07 -0.02 11.61
C MET A 1 -4.24 -1.29 11.34
N ILE A 2 -4.28 -2.32 12.19
CA ILE A 2 -3.47 -3.55 12.00
C ILE A 2 -3.77 -4.29 10.68
N LEU A 3 -5.05 -4.38 10.28
CA LEU A 3 -5.41 -5.17 9.08
C LEU A 3 -4.93 -4.53 7.77
N LYS A 4 -4.91 -3.20 7.68
CA LYS A 4 -4.33 -2.49 6.51
C LYS A 4 -2.85 -2.84 6.35
N LEU A 5 -2.10 -2.77 7.44
CA LEU A 5 -0.67 -3.09 7.42
C LEU A 5 -0.47 -4.55 7.02
N ARG A 6 -1.14 -5.50 7.69
CA ARG A 6 -1.07 -6.93 7.31
C ARG A 6 -1.47 -7.19 5.85
N PHE A 7 -2.45 -6.44 5.34
CA PHE A 7 -2.88 -6.54 3.94
C PHE A 7 -1.80 -6.06 2.97
N LEU A 8 -1.22 -4.88 3.20
CA LEU A 8 -0.16 -4.34 2.37
C LEU A 8 1.14 -5.13 2.49
N ASP A 9 1.44 -5.68 3.67
CA ASP A 9 2.55 -6.60 3.91
C ASP A 9 2.40 -7.87 3.04
N ALA A 10 1.23 -8.51 3.10
CA ALA A 10 0.94 -9.71 2.31
C ALA A 10 1.02 -9.45 0.79
N ILE A 11 0.62 -8.26 0.35
CA ILE A 11 0.77 -7.83 -1.05
C ILE A 11 2.25 -7.64 -1.40
N CYS A 12 3.01 -6.92 -0.57
CA CYS A 12 4.43 -6.66 -0.83
C CYS A 12 5.27 -7.94 -0.79
N ALA A 13 4.89 -8.90 0.04
CA ALA A 13 5.51 -10.23 0.12
C ALA A 13 5.10 -11.17 -1.04
N GLY A 14 4.12 -10.78 -1.87
CA GLY A 14 3.61 -11.61 -2.97
C GLY A 14 2.74 -12.78 -2.50
N GLU A 15 2.29 -12.77 -1.24
CA GLU A 15 1.45 -13.82 -0.67
C GLU A 15 -0.04 -13.63 -0.97
N LEU A 16 -0.43 -12.39 -1.30
CA LEU A 16 -1.81 -12.04 -1.58
C LEU A 16 -1.94 -11.15 -2.82
N GLY A 17 -2.78 -11.60 -3.76
CA GLY A 17 -3.06 -10.89 -5.01
C GLY A 17 -2.22 -11.40 -6.17
N THR A 18 -2.48 -10.84 -7.36
CA THR A 18 -1.76 -11.13 -8.60
C THR A 18 -1.31 -9.83 -9.21
N GLU A 19 -0.02 -9.74 -9.56
CA GLU A 19 0.52 -8.60 -10.29
C GLU A 19 0.02 -8.62 -11.74
N ASP A 20 -0.46 -7.46 -12.18
CA ASP A 20 -0.96 -7.17 -13.52
C ASP A 20 -0.22 -5.94 -14.06
N GLU A 21 -0.38 -5.62 -15.34
CA GLU A 21 0.33 -4.49 -15.99
C GLU A 21 0.07 -3.12 -15.32
N TYR A 22 -0.99 -3.03 -14.52
CA TYR A 22 -1.44 -1.80 -13.85
C TYR A 22 -1.34 -1.88 -12.31
N GLY A 23 -0.70 -2.90 -11.76
CA GLY A 23 -0.52 -3.09 -10.32
C GLY A 23 -1.12 -4.39 -9.78
N VAL A 24 -1.29 -4.47 -8.45
CA VAL A 24 -1.72 -5.72 -7.79
C VAL A 24 -3.24 -5.81 -7.73
N VAL A 25 -3.78 -6.93 -8.22
CA VAL A 25 -5.21 -7.24 -8.18
C VAL A 25 -5.49 -8.29 -7.11
N VAL A 26 -6.48 -8.02 -6.25
CA VAL A 26 -6.89 -8.90 -5.15
C VAL A 26 -8.36 -9.26 -5.29
N ALA A 27 -8.68 -10.54 -5.24
CA ALA A 27 -10.05 -11.01 -5.13
C ALA A 27 -10.49 -11.11 -3.66
N LEU A 28 -11.75 -10.75 -3.40
CA LEU A 28 -12.36 -10.81 -2.07
C LEU A 28 -12.34 -12.23 -1.50
N LYS A 29 -12.44 -13.26 -2.34
CA LYS A 29 -12.39 -14.67 -1.93
C LYS A 29 -11.00 -15.02 -1.38
N ASP A 30 -9.94 -14.57 -2.03
CA ASP A 30 -8.57 -14.83 -1.61
C ASP A 30 -8.22 -14.04 -0.36
N PHE A 31 -8.66 -12.77 -0.29
CA PHE A 31 -8.55 -11.97 0.92
C PHE A 31 -9.23 -12.65 2.13
N LYS A 32 -10.46 -13.14 1.96
CA LYS A 32 -11.20 -13.89 3.00
C LYS A 32 -10.48 -15.15 3.44
N ARG A 33 -9.89 -15.87 2.48
CA ARG A 33 -9.16 -17.11 2.74
C ARG A 33 -7.86 -16.83 3.50
N TYR A 34 -7.13 -15.80 3.11
CA TYR A 34 -5.86 -15.43 3.72
C TYR A 34 -6.06 -14.87 5.14
N PHE A 35 -7.08 -14.03 5.33
CA PHE A 35 -7.42 -13.45 6.64
C PHE A 35 -8.52 -14.22 7.38
N SER A 36 -8.56 -15.55 7.27
CA SER A 36 -9.60 -16.37 7.92
C SER A 36 -9.60 -16.27 9.45
N ASP A 37 -8.51 -15.77 10.04
CA ASP A 37 -8.39 -15.49 11.48
C ASP A 37 -9.17 -14.25 11.94
N VAL A 38 -9.58 -13.38 11.02
CA VAL A 38 -10.24 -12.11 11.33
C VAL A 38 -11.76 -12.31 11.43
N LYS A 39 -12.45 -11.51 12.27
CA LYS A 39 -13.92 -11.58 12.38
C LYS A 39 -14.60 -11.31 11.03
N THR A 40 -15.53 -12.20 10.66
CA THR A 40 -16.20 -12.26 9.36
C THR A 40 -16.87 -10.94 8.96
N ASP A 41 -17.52 -10.22 9.89
CA ASP A 41 -18.18 -8.95 9.61
C ASP A 41 -17.22 -7.86 9.13
N TYR A 42 -16.02 -7.81 9.70
CA TYR A 42 -14.99 -6.84 9.35
C TYR A 42 -14.33 -7.18 8.01
N ILE A 43 -14.07 -8.47 7.75
CA ILE A 43 -13.51 -8.95 6.47
C ILE A 43 -14.41 -8.59 5.28
N ASN A 44 -15.72 -8.76 5.44
CA ASN A 44 -16.67 -8.46 4.36
C ASN A 44 -16.70 -6.99 3.98
N SER A 45 -16.46 -6.10 4.94
CA SER A 45 -16.56 -4.66 4.78
C SER A 45 -15.22 -3.99 4.46
N PHE A 46 -14.10 -4.67 4.72
CA PHE A 46 -12.76 -4.10 4.61
C PHE A 46 -12.41 -3.60 3.20
N LEU A 47 -12.43 -4.48 2.18
CA LEU A 47 -12.10 -4.09 0.82
C LEU A 47 -13.09 -3.06 0.25
N PRO A 48 -14.43 -3.23 0.39
CA PRO A 48 -15.38 -2.22 -0.05
C PRO A 48 -15.17 -0.84 0.59
N ALA A 49 -14.84 -0.78 1.88
CA ALA A 49 -14.61 0.48 2.59
C ALA A 49 -13.29 1.16 2.19
N ALA A 50 -12.33 0.40 1.68
CA ALA A 50 -11.05 0.93 1.20
C ALA A 50 -11.06 1.36 -0.27
N VAL A 51 -12.23 1.34 -0.92
CA VAL A 51 -12.39 1.76 -2.32
C VAL A 51 -12.32 3.29 -2.43
N ILE A 52 -11.53 3.77 -3.38
CA ILE A 52 -11.51 5.16 -3.83
C ILE A 52 -12.81 5.43 -4.58
N GLU A 53 -13.50 6.50 -4.18
CA GLU A 53 -14.77 6.89 -4.80
C GLU A 53 -14.59 7.31 -6.26
N THR A 54 -15.60 7.03 -7.07
CA THR A 54 -15.62 7.40 -8.49
C THR A 54 -15.54 8.91 -8.65
N GLY A 55 -14.46 9.39 -9.30
CA GLY A 55 -14.17 10.82 -9.49
C GLY A 55 -12.96 11.31 -8.69
N GLN A 56 -12.48 10.51 -7.73
CA GLN A 56 -11.23 10.75 -7.02
C GLN A 56 -10.13 9.85 -7.59
N TYR A 57 -8.97 10.43 -7.88
CA TYR A 57 -7.81 9.70 -8.41
C TYR A 57 -6.71 9.48 -7.38
N SER A 58 -6.73 10.22 -6.26
CA SER A 58 -5.68 10.16 -5.25
C SER A 58 -6.02 9.19 -4.13
N SER A 59 -5.08 8.31 -3.81
CA SER A 59 -5.18 7.44 -2.63
C SER A 59 -5.03 8.22 -1.33
N THR A 60 -5.81 7.85 -0.31
CA THR A 60 -5.71 8.37 1.06
C THR A 60 -5.36 7.22 2.02
N HIS A 61 -5.18 7.55 3.30
CA HIS A 61 -4.91 6.53 4.32
C HIS A 61 -6.01 5.45 4.37
N THR A 62 -7.26 5.80 4.11
CA THR A 62 -8.40 4.88 4.19
C THR A 62 -8.85 4.36 2.84
N GLN A 63 -8.63 5.12 1.75
CA GLN A 63 -9.08 4.77 0.41
C GLN A 63 -7.90 4.59 -0.53
N TYR A 64 -7.61 3.35 -0.91
CA TYR A 64 -6.42 3.00 -1.69
C TYR A 64 -6.67 1.82 -2.64
N LEU A 65 -7.93 1.42 -2.83
CA LEU A 65 -8.33 0.37 -3.75
C LEU A 65 -9.21 0.93 -4.87
N PHE A 66 -9.06 0.41 -6.08
CA PHE A 66 -10.03 0.59 -7.15
C PHE A 66 -10.87 -0.67 -7.30
N ARG A 67 -12.18 -0.53 -7.36
CA ARG A 67 -13.07 -1.67 -7.62
C ARG A 67 -13.16 -1.90 -9.13
N ILE A 68 -12.54 -2.99 -9.62
CA ILE A 68 -12.62 -3.38 -11.04
C ILE A 68 -13.99 -4.00 -11.34
N LYS A 69 -14.41 -4.97 -10.51
CA LYS A 69 -15.72 -5.62 -10.60
C LYS A 69 -16.16 -6.13 -9.24
N LYS A 70 -17.36 -6.73 -9.16
CA LYS A 70 -17.87 -7.27 -7.90
C LYS A 70 -16.89 -8.30 -7.31
N GLY A 71 -16.33 -7.98 -6.14
CA GLY A 71 -15.40 -8.84 -5.42
C GLY A 71 -13.99 -8.89 -5.97
N ILE A 72 -13.61 -7.99 -6.89
CA ILE A 72 -12.23 -7.85 -7.37
C ILE A 72 -11.80 -6.39 -7.29
N TYR A 73 -10.65 -6.18 -6.65
CA TYR A 73 -10.11 -4.87 -6.33
C TYR A 73 -8.67 -4.78 -6.82
N ARG A 74 -8.26 -3.60 -7.27
CA ARG A 74 -6.87 -3.28 -7.60
C ARG A 74 -6.32 -2.36 -6.54
N VAL A 75 -5.10 -2.61 -6.09
CA VAL A 75 -4.40 -1.77 -5.13
C VAL A 75 -3.77 -0.60 -5.87
N HIS A 76 -3.92 0.61 -5.34
CA HIS A 76 -3.27 1.79 -5.89
C HIS A 76 -1.74 1.66 -5.78
N PRO A 77 -0.95 1.96 -6.84
CA PRO A 77 0.50 1.87 -6.80
C PRO A 77 1.11 2.74 -5.68
N ASP A 78 0.67 4.00 -5.54
CA ASP A 78 1.14 4.89 -4.47
C ASP A 78 0.98 4.31 -3.07
N ALA A 79 -0.07 3.52 -2.82
CA ALA A 79 -0.27 2.90 -1.52
C ALA A 79 0.74 1.79 -1.23
N ILE A 80 1.20 1.09 -2.28
CA ILE A 80 2.27 0.09 -2.20
C ILE A 80 3.61 0.81 -2.01
N GLU A 81 3.89 1.84 -2.81
CA GLU A 81 5.13 2.61 -2.73
C GLU A 81 5.28 3.31 -1.38
N GLN A 82 4.22 3.96 -0.89
CA GLN A 82 4.20 4.59 0.42
C GLN A 82 4.45 3.56 1.53
N HIS A 83 3.79 2.41 1.48
CA HIS A 83 3.99 1.36 2.49
C HIS A 83 5.42 0.80 2.47
N ARG A 84 5.99 0.59 1.28
CA ARG A 84 7.39 0.21 1.12
C ARG A 84 8.33 1.26 1.71
N ALA A 85 8.12 2.53 1.40
CA ALA A 85 8.92 3.63 1.95
C ALA A 85 8.82 3.68 3.48
N GLU A 86 7.62 3.52 4.06
CA GLU A 86 7.41 3.45 5.51
C GLU A 86 8.10 2.23 6.15
N MET A 87 8.14 1.08 5.48
CA MET A 87 8.89 -0.10 5.92
C MET A 87 10.40 0.16 5.96
N TYR A 88 10.97 0.78 4.92
CA TYR A 88 12.38 1.14 4.89
C TYR A 88 12.74 2.14 6.00
N VAL A 89 11.90 3.13 6.28
CA VAL A 89 12.14 4.08 7.39
C VAL A 89 12.10 3.39 8.75
N ARG A 90 11.20 2.41 8.93
CA ARG A 90 11.14 1.62 10.18
C ARG A 90 12.37 0.74 10.38
N ASP A 91 12.90 0.15 9.31
CA ASP A 91 14.11 -0.67 9.35
C ASP A 91 15.35 0.21 9.60
N ASN A 92 15.42 1.38 8.95
CA ASN A 92 16.51 2.34 9.14
C ASN A 92 16.52 3.04 10.50
N HIS A 93 15.41 3.05 11.23
CA HIS A 93 15.37 3.62 12.58
C HIS A 93 16.07 2.75 13.63
N TYR A 94 16.54 1.54 13.27
CA TYR A 94 17.44 0.74 14.10
C TYR A 94 18.93 0.99 13.78
N THR A 95 19.23 1.70 12.70
CA THR A 95 20.58 2.06 12.24
C THR A 95 20.89 3.56 12.31
N ASP A 96 20.00 4.37 12.91
CA ASP A 96 20.22 5.81 13.09
C ASP A 96 20.88 6.13 14.45
N TYR A 97 22.08 5.59 14.67
CA TYR A 97 23.03 6.18 15.64
C TYR A 97 24.41 6.48 15.08
N LYS A 98 24.70 6.22 13.79
CA LYS A 98 25.95 6.68 13.16
C LYS A 98 25.87 6.67 11.62
N ILE A 99 25.32 7.71 11.00
CA ILE A 99 25.82 8.14 9.68
C ILE A 99 25.85 9.67 9.68
N GLU A 100 27.00 10.21 10.07
CA GLU A 100 27.40 11.55 9.65
C GLU A 100 27.51 11.62 8.13
N GLU A 101 27.18 12.78 7.59
CA GLU A 101 27.73 13.36 6.35
C GLU A 101 27.26 12.81 4.98
N ARG A 102 26.35 13.57 4.33
CA ARG A 102 26.65 14.51 3.23
C ARG A 102 25.40 14.83 2.42
N TYR A 103 24.74 15.94 2.74
CA TYR A 103 23.81 16.59 1.82
C TYR A 103 24.59 17.57 0.95
N MET A 104 24.77 17.24 -0.33
CA MET A 104 25.26 18.16 -1.35
C MET A 104 24.11 19.09 -1.76
N PRO A 105 24.19 20.43 -1.59
CA PRO A 105 23.21 21.33 -2.17
C PRO A 105 23.46 21.47 -3.67
N TYR A 106 22.45 21.14 -4.49
CA TYR A 106 22.41 21.48 -5.92
C TYR A 106 22.50 23.01 -6.07
N GLN A 107 23.64 23.51 -6.55
CA GLN A 107 23.75 24.88 -7.06
C GLN A 107 23.01 24.97 -8.39
N TYR A 108 21.88 25.67 -8.41
CA TYR A 108 21.31 26.21 -9.64
C TYR A 108 22.22 27.31 -10.15
N SER A 109 23.01 27.00 -11.17
CA SER A 109 23.67 28.00 -12.02
C SER A 109 22.62 28.68 -12.89
N ALA A 110 22.17 29.87 -12.51
CA ALA A 110 21.58 30.81 -13.46
C ALA A 110 22.71 31.65 -14.06
N ALA A 111 23.01 31.35 -15.31
CA ALA A 111 23.94 32.09 -16.14
C ALA A 111 23.23 33.25 -16.85
N ALA A 112 24.05 34.27 -17.15
CA ALA A 112 23.86 35.46 -17.98
C ALA A 112 23.08 36.64 -17.36
#